data_AF-A0A936QY60-F1
#
_entry.id   AF-A0A936QY60-F1
#
_cell.length_a   1.000
_cell.length_b   1.000
_cell.length_c   1.000
_cell.angle_alpha   90.00
_cell.angle_beta   90.00
_cell.angle_gamma   90.00
#
_symmetry.space_group_name_H-M   'P 1'
#
loop_
_entity.id
_entity.type
_entity.pdbx_description
1 polymer ?
#
loop_
_entity_poly.entity_id
_entity_poly.type
_entity_poly.pdbx_seq_one_letter_code
_entity_poly.pdbx_strand_id
1 'polypeptide(L)'
;MPKPRTHTVRRALAPLALAGALALTGCGSSTSPSSSGGGASTSSPSAAGAKVGDKVSLATLGAQSNAAMKAAKTGHAAADMGDQGSMEMDIDYSTNNLSMSMKTADGVIQMMKIGQTIYMGGIPDLPAGIKYVKLTGDGNDPVSGMLKPLMGSMGQLSDPAAMLSAVEGVEAKVVAVEAGSTTYEVSLNAAQVAEMAKKALEKVTPSGSPLPTPTSATGTMTLTQTMDAKGLPLKVVMVTEEGGKTQTMTMTYSKWGEPVTIAEPPAAEVTTFAELLKG
;
A
#
# COMPACT_ATOMS: atom_id res chain seq x y z
N MET A 1 -13.70 52.02 2.15
CA MET A 1 -14.89 51.27 2.62
C MET A 1 -15.96 51.29 1.52
N PRO A 2 -16.13 50.20 0.74
CA PRO A 2 -17.26 50.03 -0.18
C PRO A 2 -18.34 49.08 0.40
N LYS A 3 -19.59 49.40 0.05
CA LYS A 3 -20.87 48.78 0.49
C LYS A 3 -20.98 47.25 0.25
N PRO A 4 -21.74 46.53 1.09
CA PRO A 4 -22.02 45.10 0.91
C PRO A 4 -23.02 44.87 -0.25
N ARG A 5 -22.73 43.86 -1.08
CA ARG A 5 -23.64 43.35 -2.11
C ARG A 5 -24.46 42.19 -1.55
N THR A 6 -25.75 42.44 -1.37
CA THR A 6 -26.79 41.46 -1.05
C THR A 6 -27.08 40.59 -2.28
N HIS A 7 -26.82 39.29 -2.21
CA HIS A 7 -27.27 38.34 -3.24
C HIS A 7 -28.53 37.61 -2.76
N THR A 8 -29.62 37.94 -3.45
CA THR A 8 -30.96 37.38 -3.29
C THR A 8 -31.02 35.93 -3.78
N VAL A 9 -31.68 35.12 -2.95
CA VAL A 9 -32.06 33.70 -3.07
C VAL A 9 -32.71 33.34 -4.42
N ARG A 10 -32.36 32.17 -4.97
CA ARG A 10 -33.31 31.31 -5.70
C ARG A 10 -33.14 29.86 -5.28
N ARG A 11 -34.08 29.40 -4.43
CA ARG A 11 -34.38 27.99 -4.15
C ARG A 11 -35.00 27.37 -5.40
N ALA A 12 -34.50 26.23 -5.84
CA ALA A 12 -35.22 25.34 -6.74
C ALA A 12 -35.38 23.98 -6.04
N LEU A 13 -36.62 23.70 -5.64
CA LEU A 13 -37.10 22.40 -5.18
C LEU A 13 -37.57 21.62 -6.42
N ALA A 14 -37.13 20.38 -6.57
CA ALA A 14 -37.71 19.43 -7.50
C ALA A 14 -37.83 18.06 -6.82
N PRO A 15 -39.04 17.59 -6.48
CA PRO A 15 -39.27 16.21 -6.08
C PRO A 15 -39.73 15.41 -7.31
N LEU A 16 -39.02 14.34 -7.64
CA LEU A 16 -39.55 13.29 -8.51
C LEU A 16 -39.56 11.98 -7.73
N ALA A 17 -40.75 11.64 -7.24
CA ALA A 17 -41.09 10.32 -6.76
C ALA A 17 -41.53 9.47 -7.95
N LEU A 18 -40.97 8.27 -8.10
CA LEU A 18 -41.62 7.20 -8.84
C LEU A 18 -41.43 5.88 -8.10
N ALA A 19 -42.55 5.38 -7.58
CA ALA A 19 -42.70 4.08 -6.97
C ALA A 19 -42.66 2.97 -8.03
N GLY A 20 -42.02 1.85 -7.69
CA GLY A 20 -42.04 0.63 -8.48
C GLY A 20 -41.93 -0.57 -7.55
N ALA A 21 -43.07 -0.97 -6.97
CA ALA A 21 -43.23 -2.23 -6.28
C ALA A 21 -43.53 -3.33 -7.31
N LEU A 22 -42.66 -4.34 -7.39
CA LEU A 22 -43.02 -5.66 -7.92
C LEU A 22 -42.53 -6.71 -6.93
N ALA A 23 -43.50 -7.26 -6.18
CA ALA A 23 -43.36 -8.50 -5.46
C ALA A 23 -43.60 -9.67 -6.43
N LEU A 24 -42.78 -10.71 -6.36
CA LEU A 24 -43.14 -12.06 -6.80
C LEU A 24 -42.62 -13.07 -5.78
N THR A 25 -43.58 -13.61 -5.06
CA THR A 25 -43.54 -14.78 -4.19
C THR A 25 -43.31 -16.06 -5.00
N GLY A 26 -42.40 -16.93 -4.56
CA GLY A 26 -42.25 -18.29 -5.07
C GLY A 26 -41.92 -19.25 -3.92
N CYS A 27 -42.88 -20.07 -3.52
CA CYS A 27 -42.79 -21.07 -2.47
C CYS A 27 -43.04 -22.48 -3.05
N GLY A 28 -42.29 -23.48 -2.56
CA GLY A 28 -42.55 -24.93 -2.71
C GLY A 28 -41.82 -25.61 -3.87
N SER A 29 -41.30 -26.84 -3.79
CA SER A 29 -41.16 -27.85 -2.72
C SER A 29 -40.46 -29.10 -3.30
N SER A 30 -39.73 -29.83 -2.45
CA SER A 30 -39.42 -31.29 -2.51
C SER A 30 -38.34 -31.85 -3.47
N THR A 31 -37.19 -32.15 -2.85
CA THR A 31 -36.42 -33.41 -2.83
C THR A 31 -36.20 -34.23 -4.12
N SER A 32 -34.92 -34.35 -4.53
CA SER A 32 -34.24 -35.65 -4.74
C SER A 32 -32.71 -35.50 -4.77
N PRO A 33 -31.95 -36.49 -4.27
CA PRO A 33 -30.53 -36.37 -3.98
C PRO A 33 -29.68 -36.68 -5.21
N SER A 34 -28.73 -35.82 -5.51
CA SER A 34 -27.64 -36.10 -6.44
C SER A 34 -26.32 -35.91 -5.69
N SER A 35 -25.75 -37.06 -5.32
CA SER A 35 -24.34 -37.21 -4.99
C SER A 35 -23.51 -36.89 -6.23
N SER A 36 -22.62 -35.90 -6.16
CA SER A 36 -21.32 -35.90 -6.87
C SER A 36 -20.49 -34.66 -6.52
N GLY A 37 -19.24 -34.91 -6.14
CA GLY A 37 -18.15 -33.94 -6.25
C GLY A 37 -17.96 -33.03 -5.05
N GLY A 38 -17.20 -33.52 -4.06
CA GLY A 38 -16.54 -32.66 -3.08
C GLY A 38 -15.58 -31.69 -3.77
N GLY A 39 -16.10 -30.55 -4.18
CA GLY A 39 -15.31 -29.34 -4.32
C GLY A 39 -15.31 -28.68 -2.95
N ALA A 40 -14.24 -28.90 -2.18
CA ALA A 40 -13.95 -28.07 -1.03
C ALA A 40 -13.82 -26.62 -1.53
N SER A 41 -14.94 -25.91 -1.55
CA SER A 41 -14.94 -24.46 -1.58
C SER A 41 -14.35 -24.07 -0.25
N THR A 42 -13.03 -23.86 -0.23
CA THR A 42 -12.37 -23.04 0.78
C THR A 42 -13.00 -21.67 0.68
N SER A 43 -14.13 -21.50 1.36
CA SER A 43 -14.68 -20.22 1.74
C SER A 43 -13.55 -19.51 2.46
N SER A 44 -12.86 -18.63 1.73
CA SER A 44 -11.84 -17.77 2.29
C SER A 44 -12.48 -17.11 3.53
N PRO A 45 -11.88 -17.24 4.72
CA PRO A 45 -12.48 -16.70 5.93
C PRO A 45 -12.60 -15.20 5.74
N SER A 46 -13.81 -14.74 5.45
CA SER A 46 -14.14 -13.33 5.56
C SER A 46 -13.82 -12.90 6.99
N ALA A 47 -13.28 -11.69 7.17
CA ALA A 47 -13.03 -11.13 8.50
C ALA A 47 -14.29 -11.17 9.41
N ALA A 48 -15.47 -11.26 8.80
CA ALA A 48 -16.72 -11.57 9.48
C ALA A 48 -16.74 -12.99 10.07
N GLY A 49 -16.18 -13.14 11.28
CA GLY A 49 -16.28 -14.38 12.07
C GLY A 49 -15.01 -14.79 12.82
N ALA A 50 -13.89 -14.07 12.62
CA ALA A 50 -12.66 -14.31 13.33
C ALA A 50 -12.83 -14.17 14.85
N LYS A 51 -12.11 -15.00 15.61
CA LYS A 51 -12.05 -14.99 17.08
C LYS A 51 -10.62 -14.73 17.53
N VAL A 52 -10.48 -14.09 18.68
CA VAL A 52 -9.16 -13.91 19.31
C VAL A 52 -8.52 -15.28 19.54
N GLY A 53 -7.27 -15.41 19.10
CA GLY A 53 -6.51 -16.67 19.12
C GLY A 53 -6.52 -17.44 17.81
N ASP A 54 -7.42 -17.13 16.87
CA ASP A 54 -7.43 -17.74 15.54
C ASP A 54 -6.09 -17.46 14.83
N LYS A 55 -5.69 -18.40 13.98
CA LYS A 55 -4.51 -18.28 13.14
C LYS A 55 -4.92 -18.17 11.69
N VAL A 56 -4.26 -17.26 10.97
CA VAL A 56 -4.49 -17.02 9.54
C VAL A 56 -3.15 -16.98 8.85
N SER A 57 -3.01 -17.69 7.73
CA SER A 57 -1.76 -17.62 6.96
C SER A 57 -1.58 -16.21 6.37
N LEU A 58 -0.33 -15.74 6.36
CA LEU A 58 0.01 -14.43 5.79
C LEU A 58 -0.39 -14.30 4.32
N ALA A 59 -0.29 -15.39 3.55
CA ALA A 59 -0.72 -15.42 2.16
C ALA A 59 -2.22 -15.15 2.00
N THR A 60 -3.07 -15.75 2.84
CA THR A 60 -4.53 -15.52 2.82
C THR A 60 -4.85 -14.08 3.21
N LEU A 61 -4.25 -13.59 4.29
CA LEU A 61 -4.46 -12.23 4.78
C LEU A 61 -4.03 -11.18 3.72
N GLY A 62 -2.87 -11.40 3.10
CA GLY A 62 -2.35 -10.56 2.02
C GLY A 62 -3.25 -10.58 0.79
N ALA A 63 -3.71 -11.76 0.35
CA ALA A 63 -4.60 -11.88 -0.80
C ALA A 63 -5.95 -11.18 -0.57
N GLN A 64 -6.54 -11.34 0.61
CA GLN A 64 -7.79 -10.66 0.99
C GLN A 64 -7.61 -9.14 0.97
N SER A 65 -6.55 -8.64 1.62
CA SER A 65 -6.24 -7.21 1.66
C SER A 65 -6.02 -6.63 0.27
N ASN A 66 -5.20 -7.29 -0.56
CA ASN A 66 -4.94 -6.85 -1.93
C ASN A 66 -6.22 -6.79 -2.77
N ALA A 67 -7.10 -7.81 -2.65
CA ALA A 67 -8.39 -7.80 -3.32
C ALA A 67 -9.28 -6.63 -2.86
N ALA A 68 -9.32 -6.36 -1.56
CA ALA A 68 -10.08 -5.26 -0.98
C ALA A 68 -9.55 -3.89 -1.45
N MET A 69 -8.24 -3.67 -1.43
CA MET A 69 -7.60 -2.43 -1.89
C MET A 69 -7.85 -2.19 -3.39
N LYS A 70 -7.70 -3.22 -4.23
CA LYS A 70 -8.04 -3.15 -5.66
C LYS A 70 -9.51 -2.82 -5.89
N ALA A 71 -10.41 -3.39 -5.08
CA ALA A 71 -11.84 -3.09 -5.14
C ALA A 71 -12.16 -1.64 -4.73
N ALA A 72 -11.42 -1.10 -3.75
CA ALA A 72 -11.52 0.31 -3.36
C ALA A 72 -10.96 1.27 -4.42
N LYS A 73 -10.06 0.81 -5.29
CA LYS A 73 -9.38 1.55 -6.38
C LYS A 73 -8.43 2.65 -5.93
N THR A 74 -8.73 3.37 -4.87
CA THR A 74 -7.90 4.45 -4.36
C THR A 74 -7.77 4.36 -2.85
N GLY A 75 -6.68 4.91 -2.31
CA GLY A 75 -6.47 4.99 -0.87
C GLY A 75 -5.38 5.98 -0.51
N HIS A 76 -5.38 6.38 0.76
CA HIS A 76 -4.40 7.27 1.36
C HIS A 76 -3.73 6.55 2.54
N ALA A 77 -2.42 6.73 2.69
CA ALA A 77 -1.66 6.20 3.82
C ALA A 77 -0.72 7.25 4.40
N ALA A 78 -0.65 7.30 5.72
CA ALA A 78 0.27 8.15 6.47
C ALA A 78 1.10 7.28 7.41
N ALA A 79 2.42 7.43 7.41
CA ALA A 79 3.32 6.71 8.29
C ALA A 79 4.14 7.68 9.17
N ASP A 80 4.20 7.35 10.45
CA ASP A 80 5.14 7.91 11.42
C ASP A 80 6.31 6.92 11.59
N MET A 81 7.52 7.41 11.34
CA MET A 81 8.77 6.64 11.42
C MET A 81 9.64 7.12 12.60
N GLY A 82 9.04 7.77 13.60
CA GLY A 82 9.74 8.38 14.73
C GLY A 82 10.77 9.41 14.29
N ASP A 83 12.01 9.26 14.76
CA ASP A 83 13.11 10.18 14.47
C ASP A 83 13.49 10.26 12.97
N GLN A 84 13.09 9.27 12.16
CA GLN A 84 13.33 9.27 10.72
C GLN A 84 12.34 10.17 9.94
N GLY A 85 11.27 10.61 10.60
CA GLY A 85 10.29 11.55 10.07
C GLY A 85 8.94 10.92 9.72
N SER A 86 8.24 11.48 8.74
CA SER A 86 6.88 11.09 8.37
C SER A 86 6.73 10.88 6.88
N MET A 87 5.81 10.01 6.47
CA MET A 87 5.49 9.73 5.08
C MET A 87 3.99 9.87 4.85
N GLU A 88 3.62 10.48 3.74
CA GLU A 88 2.26 10.56 3.21
C GLU A 88 2.26 9.89 1.83
N MET A 89 1.20 9.14 1.52
CA MET A 89 1.07 8.39 0.28
C MET A 89 -0.37 8.40 -0.21
N ASP A 90 -0.56 8.69 -1.49
CA ASP A 90 -1.82 8.47 -2.21
C ASP A 90 -1.60 7.42 -3.29
N ILE A 91 -2.55 6.50 -3.42
CA ILE A 91 -2.48 5.37 -4.35
C ILE A 91 -3.74 5.35 -5.21
N ASP A 92 -3.54 5.21 -6.52
CA ASP A 92 -4.60 4.84 -7.47
C ASP A 92 -4.26 3.48 -8.10
N TYR A 93 -4.92 2.43 -7.61
CA TYR A 93 -4.79 1.06 -8.10
C TYR A 93 -5.40 0.85 -9.50
N SER A 94 -6.26 1.74 -9.97
CA SER A 94 -6.87 1.62 -11.30
C SER A 94 -5.89 1.99 -12.42
N THR A 95 -5.06 2.99 -12.18
CA THR A 95 -3.98 3.40 -13.10
C THR A 95 -2.61 2.92 -12.65
N ASN A 96 -2.52 2.30 -11.48
CA ASN A 96 -1.26 1.96 -10.81
C ASN A 96 -0.36 3.20 -10.60
N ASN A 97 -0.98 4.34 -10.29
CA ASN A 97 -0.28 5.59 -9.99
C ASN A 97 -0.11 5.76 -8.48
N LEU A 98 0.95 6.44 -8.10
CA LEU A 98 1.34 6.66 -6.71
C LEU A 98 1.86 8.07 -6.55
N SER A 99 1.52 8.74 -5.46
CA SER A 99 2.21 9.92 -4.97
C SER A 99 2.66 9.65 -3.55
N MET A 100 3.91 9.98 -3.23
CA MET A 100 4.49 9.81 -1.91
C MET A 100 5.27 11.07 -1.56
N SER A 101 5.12 11.56 -0.34
CA SER A 101 5.94 12.61 0.24
C SER A 101 6.51 12.13 1.57
N MET A 102 7.83 12.18 1.69
CA MET A 102 8.54 11.83 2.92
C MET A 102 9.19 13.09 3.46
N LYS A 103 8.87 13.44 4.70
CA LYS A 103 9.52 14.49 5.45
C LYS A 103 10.56 13.88 6.38
N THR A 104 11.81 14.30 6.25
CA THR A 104 12.94 13.91 7.10
C THR A 104 13.51 15.15 7.79
N ALA A 105 14.57 14.98 8.59
CA ALA A 105 15.31 16.12 9.16
C ALA A 105 15.98 16.99 8.07
N ASP A 106 16.38 16.38 6.95
CA ASP A 106 17.13 17.03 5.87
C ASP A 106 16.24 17.71 4.83
N GLY A 107 14.93 17.45 4.84
CA GLY A 107 13.98 18.10 3.93
C GLY A 107 12.74 17.26 3.63
N VAL A 108 12.11 17.56 2.50
CA VAL A 108 10.95 16.83 2.00
C VAL A 108 11.31 16.19 0.67
N ILE A 109 11.36 14.87 0.64
CA ILE A 109 11.53 14.08 -0.56
C ILE A 109 10.13 13.79 -1.12
N GLN A 110 9.96 13.94 -2.42
CA GLN A 110 8.72 13.62 -3.12
C GLN A 110 8.99 12.54 -4.16
N MET A 111 8.09 11.57 -4.27
CA MET A 111 8.13 10.55 -5.30
C MET A 111 6.75 10.39 -5.92
N MET A 112 6.66 10.45 -7.24
CA MET A 112 5.43 10.14 -7.96
C MET A 112 5.71 9.04 -8.98
N LYS A 113 4.87 8.02 -9.01
CA LYS A 113 4.85 7.00 -10.06
C LYS A 113 3.63 7.22 -10.92
N ILE A 114 3.84 7.42 -12.22
CA ILE A 114 2.77 7.58 -13.21
C ILE A 114 3.05 6.61 -14.35
N GLY A 115 2.21 5.57 -14.44
CA GLY A 115 2.47 4.43 -15.31
C GLY A 115 3.82 3.77 -15.00
N GLN A 116 4.76 3.84 -15.95
CA GLN A 116 6.13 3.32 -15.84
C GLN A 116 7.19 4.41 -15.56
N THR A 117 6.76 5.64 -15.34
CA THR A 117 7.65 6.77 -15.06
C THR A 117 7.65 7.07 -13.56
N ILE A 118 8.82 7.30 -13.00
CA ILE A 118 9.00 7.82 -11.64
C ILE A 118 9.53 9.24 -11.73
N TYR A 119 8.96 10.14 -10.93
CA TYR A 119 9.43 11.50 -10.72
C TYR A 119 9.90 11.62 -9.28
N MET A 120 11.15 12.02 -9.06
CA MET A 120 11.70 12.25 -7.73
C MET A 120 11.96 13.74 -7.54
N GLY A 121 11.37 14.35 -6.51
CA GLY A 121 11.56 15.74 -6.16
C GLY A 121 12.12 15.91 -4.75
N GLY A 122 12.47 17.14 -4.40
CA GLY A 122 13.09 17.45 -3.11
C GLY A 122 14.57 17.07 -3.01
N ILE A 123 15.21 16.84 -4.17
CA ILE A 123 16.65 16.60 -4.25
C ILE A 123 17.36 17.97 -4.09
N PRO A 124 18.34 18.09 -3.18
CA PRO A 124 19.12 19.32 -3.04
C PRO A 124 19.94 19.58 -4.31
N ASP A 125 20.31 20.85 -4.53
CA ASP A 125 21.23 21.28 -5.60
C ASP A 125 20.74 21.02 -7.04
N LEU A 126 19.44 20.86 -7.26
CA LEU A 126 18.88 20.86 -8.61
C LEU A 126 19.04 22.24 -9.27
N PRO A 127 19.23 22.30 -10.62
CA PRO A 127 19.28 23.55 -11.36
C PRO A 127 18.05 24.43 -11.07
N ALA A 128 18.24 25.75 -11.11
CA ALA A 128 17.16 26.70 -10.83
C ALA A 128 15.93 26.44 -11.73
N GLY A 129 14.76 26.33 -11.10
CA GLY A 129 13.49 26.04 -11.79
C GLY A 129 13.17 24.55 -11.95
N ILE A 130 14.14 23.66 -11.76
CA ILE A 130 13.94 22.21 -11.76
C ILE A 130 13.58 21.74 -10.35
N LYS A 131 12.50 20.98 -10.24
CA LYS A 131 12.00 20.42 -8.97
C LYS A 131 11.99 18.90 -8.96
N TYR A 132 11.94 18.28 -10.12
CA TYR A 132 11.81 16.84 -10.28
C TYR A 132 12.85 16.30 -11.24
N VAL A 133 13.35 15.11 -10.93
CA VAL A 133 14.13 14.28 -11.84
C VAL A 133 13.24 13.14 -12.31
N LYS A 134 13.09 13.01 -13.62
CA LYS A 134 12.34 11.94 -14.28
C LYS A 134 13.23 10.73 -14.48
N LEU A 135 12.65 9.57 -14.17
CA LEU A 135 13.22 8.24 -14.33
C LEU A 135 12.24 7.38 -15.13
N THR A 136 12.73 6.72 -16.17
CA THR A 136 11.92 5.80 -16.98
C THR A 136 12.62 4.44 -17.07
N GLY A 137 11.85 3.35 -17.00
CA GLY A 137 12.40 1.98 -17.05
C GLY A 137 12.96 1.55 -18.42
N ASP A 138 12.80 2.40 -19.44
CA ASP A 138 13.27 2.25 -20.81
C ASP A 138 14.45 3.19 -21.15
N GLY A 139 14.96 3.95 -20.16
CA GLY A 139 16.13 4.79 -20.35
C GLY A 139 17.37 3.98 -20.71
N ASN A 140 18.13 4.45 -21.69
CA ASN A 140 19.42 3.86 -22.10
C ASN A 140 20.60 4.40 -21.27
N ASP A 141 20.36 5.23 -20.25
CA ASP A 141 21.41 5.76 -19.40
C ASP A 141 21.80 4.76 -18.29
N PRO A 142 23.06 4.81 -17.80
CA PRO A 142 23.55 3.89 -16.76
C PRO A 142 22.70 3.89 -15.47
N VAL A 143 22.08 5.02 -15.12
CA VAL A 143 21.27 5.17 -13.90
C VAL A 143 19.93 4.46 -14.06
N SER A 144 19.26 4.60 -15.21
CA SER A 144 18.05 3.83 -15.55
C SER A 144 18.30 2.33 -15.58
N GLY A 145 19.47 1.89 -16.07
CA GLY A 145 19.89 0.49 -16.02
C GLY A 145 20.00 -0.06 -14.59
N MET A 146 20.53 0.73 -13.67
CA MET A 146 20.63 0.38 -12.24
C MET A 146 19.26 0.40 -11.53
N LEU A 147 18.35 1.29 -11.94
CA LEU A 147 17.03 1.44 -11.31
C LEU A 147 15.98 0.46 -11.84
N LYS A 148 16.18 -0.14 -13.01
CA LYS A 148 15.21 -1.08 -13.60
C LYS A 148 14.87 -2.28 -12.69
N PRO A 149 15.84 -2.95 -12.05
CA PRO A 149 15.53 -3.97 -11.03
C PRO A 149 14.73 -3.38 -9.86
N LEU A 150 15.10 -2.19 -9.38
CA LEU A 150 14.41 -1.51 -8.27
C LEU A 150 12.95 -1.19 -8.64
N MET A 151 12.69 -0.71 -9.85
CA MET A 151 11.32 -0.44 -10.34
C MET A 151 10.48 -1.71 -10.44
N GLY A 152 11.09 -2.82 -10.89
CA GLY A 152 10.45 -4.14 -10.86
C GLY A 152 10.07 -4.56 -9.45
N SER A 153 10.99 -4.40 -8.50
CA SER A 153 10.74 -4.67 -7.07
C SER A 153 9.69 -3.74 -6.47
N MET A 154 9.64 -2.46 -6.87
CA MET A 154 8.65 -1.50 -6.38
C MET A 154 7.23 -1.85 -6.84
N GLY A 155 7.09 -2.38 -8.07
CA GLY A 155 5.83 -2.97 -8.53
C GLY A 155 5.39 -4.16 -7.66
N GLN A 156 6.34 -5.00 -7.22
CA GLN A 156 6.05 -6.09 -6.29
C GLN A 156 5.73 -5.58 -4.86
N LEU A 157 6.33 -4.48 -4.42
CA LEU A 157 6.02 -3.84 -3.13
C LEU A 157 4.61 -3.21 -3.12
N SER A 158 4.11 -2.77 -4.28
CA SER A 158 2.72 -2.34 -4.44
C SER A 158 1.71 -3.50 -4.38
N ASP A 159 2.20 -4.75 -4.30
CA ASP A 159 1.41 -5.92 -3.98
C ASP A 159 1.75 -6.43 -2.56
N PRO A 160 1.02 -5.98 -1.53
CA PRO A 160 1.23 -6.43 -0.16
C PRO A 160 1.09 -7.94 0.02
N ALA A 161 0.31 -8.61 -0.85
CA ALA A 161 0.21 -10.06 -0.83
C ALA A 161 1.53 -10.71 -1.26
N ALA A 162 2.22 -10.15 -2.24
CA ALA A 162 3.52 -10.65 -2.69
C ALA A 162 4.62 -10.47 -1.64
N MET A 163 4.55 -9.39 -0.84
CA MET A 163 5.46 -9.18 0.28
C MET A 163 5.19 -10.19 1.41
N LEU A 164 3.93 -10.34 1.82
CA LEU A 164 3.54 -11.25 2.91
C LEU A 164 3.72 -12.73 2.54
N SER A 165 3.58 -13.10 1.26
CA SER A 165 3.79 -14.47 0.79
C SER A 165 5.27 -14.87 0.71
N ALA A 166 6.20 -13.92 0.81
CA ALA A 166 7.63 -14.24 0.79
C ALA A 166 8.13 -14.98 2.05
N VAL A 167 7.33 -14.93 3.12
CA VAL A 167 7.62 -15.54 4.42
C VAL A 167 6.77 -16.80 4.59
N GLU A 168 7.26 -17.90 4.04
CA GLU A 168 6.57 -19.19 4.15
C GLU A 168 6.52 -19.68 5.60
N GLY A 169 5.42 -20.35 5.95
CA GLY A 169 5.26 -20.99 7.28
C GLY A 169 5.00 -20.04 8.44
N VAL A 170 4.79 -18.75 8.19
CA VAL A 170 4.41 -17.78 9.22
C VAL A 170 2.90 -17.53 9.20
N GLU A 171 2.29 -17.67 10.36
CA GLU A 171 0.87 -17.40 10.60
C GLU A 171 0.73 -16.11 11.40
N ALA A 172 -0.26 -15.29 11.03
CA ALA A 172 -0.72 -14.21 11.86
C ALA A 172 -1.73 -14.74 12.89
N LYS A 173 -1.64 -14.25 14.12
CA LYS A 173 -2.59 -14.55 15.19
C LYS A 173 -3.58 -13.39 15.34
N VAL A 174 -4.87 -13.69 15.45
CA VAL A 174 -5.88 -12.68 15.80
C VAL A 174 -5.70 -12.31 17.27
N VAL A 175 -5.38 -11.05 17.55
CA VAL A 175 -5.14 -10.54 18.91
C VAL A 175 -6.27 -9.65 19.42
N ALA A 176 -7.04 -9.04 18.51
CA ALA A 176 -8.23 -8.29 18.86
C ALA A 176 -9.29 -8.38 17.76
N VAL A 177 -10.56 -8.35 18.19
CA VAL A 177 -11.72 -8.24 17.31
C VAL A 177 -12.62 -7.17 17.91
N GLU A 178 -12.84 -6.09 17.18
CA GLU A 178 -13.69 -4.98 17.58
C GLU A 178 -14.85 -4.83 16.59
N ALA A 179 -15.82 -3.97 16.90
CA ALA A 179 -17.00 -3.78 16.05
C ALA A 179 -16.60 -3.23 14.67
N GLY A 180 -16.44 -4.12 13.69
CA GLY A 180 -16.10 -3.78 12.31
C GLY A 180 -14.61 -3.82 11.98
N SER A 181 -13.74 -4.27 12.89
CA SER A 181 -12.31 -4.43 12.64
C SER A 181 -11.71 -5.68 13.31
N THR A 182 -10.60 -6.15 12.76
CA THR A 182 -9.83 -7.28 13.30
C THR A 182 -8.35 -6.96 13.26
N THR A 183 -7.67 -7.23 14.37
CA THR A 183 -6.23 -7.00 14.51
C THR A 183 -5.49 -8.32 14.54
N TYR A 184 -4.51 -8.42 13.64
CA TYR A 184 -3.64 -9.55 13.44
C TYR A 184 -2.23 -9.18 13.91
N GLU A 185 -1.56 -10.09 14.61
CA GLU A 185 -0.18 -9.94 15.05
C GLU A 185 0.68 -11.06 14.46
N VAL A 186 1.88 -10.69 14.03
CA VAL A 186 2.90 -11.58 13.51
C VAL A 186 4.19 -11.23 14.23
N SER A 187 4.82 -12.23 14.85
CA SER A 187 6.12 -12.06 15.49
C SER A 187 7.15 -12.92 14.78
N LEU A 188 8.23 -12.29 14.34
CA LEU A 188 9.36 -12.92 13.68
C LEU A 188 10.59 -12.84 14.57
N ASN A 189 11.28 -13.97 14.69
CA ASN A 189 12.59 -14.00 15.36
C ASN A 189 13.71 -13.52 14.42
N ALA A 190 14.90 -13.28 14.99
CA ALA A 190 16.05 -12.79 14.24
C ALA A 190 16.42 -13.65 13.02
N ALA A 191 16.32 -14.98 13.11
CA ALA A 191 16.62 -15.86 11.97
C ALA A 191 15.61 -15.69 10.83
N GLN A 192 14.32 -15.52 11.14
CA GLN A 192 13.28 -15.25 10.15
C GLN A 192 13.42 -13.86 9.52
N VAL A 193 13.78 -12.85 10.31
CA VAL A 193 14.06 -11.49 9.82
C VAL A 193 15.28 -11.49 8.89
N ALA A 194 16.36 -12.18 9.28
CA ALA A 194 17.56 -12.32 8.44
C ALA A 194 17.27 -13.02 7.11
N GLU A 195 16.49 -14.11 7.14
CA GLU A 195 16.07 -14.81 5.91
C GLU A 195 15.18 -13.94 5.02
N MET A 196 14.25 -13.16 5.61
CA MET A 196 13.44 -12.20 4.86
C MET A 196 14.31 -11.12 4.20
N ALA A 197 15.25 -10.53 4.95
CA ALA A 197 16.17 -9.53 4.44
C ALA A 197 17.02 -10.07 3.30
N LYS A 198 17.53 -11.31 3.44
CA LYS A 198 18.28 -12.00 2.38
C LYS A 198 17.44 -12.19 1.13
N LYS A 199 16.21 -12.71 1.24
CA LYS A 199 15.30 -12.88 0.10
C LYS A 199 14.92 -11.55 -0.56
N ALA A 200 14.78 -10.49 0.22
CA ALA A 200 14.55 -9.14 -0.31
C ALA A 200 15.78 -8.63 -1.10
N LEU A 201 16.99 -8.82 -0.55
CA LEU A 201 18.25 -8.48 -1.19
C LEU A 201 18.46 -9.24 -2.51
N GLU A 202 18.17 -10.54 -2.54
CA GLU A 202 18.24 -11.37 -3.75
C GLU A 202 17.32 -10.87 -4.88
N LYS A 203 16.17 -10.25 -4.53
CA LYS A 203 15.24 -9.69 -5.52
C LYS A 203 15.66 -8.34 -6.08
N VAL A 204 16.40 -7.54 -5.31
CA VAL A 204 16.83 -6.18 -5.73
C VAL A 204 18.24 -6.16 -6.30
N THR A 205 19.05 -7.18 -6.04
CA THR A 205 20.44 -7.24 -6.49
C THR A 205 20.54 -7.89 -7.88
N PRO A 206 21.20 -7.26 -8.86
CA PRO A 206 21.43 -7.88 -10.16
C PRO A 206 22.17 -9.21 -10.03
N SER A 207 21.71 -10.23 -10.76
CA SER A 207 22.34 -11.56 -10.77
C SER A 207 23.84 -11.44 -11.05
N GLY A 208 24.68 -11.91 -10.12
CA GLY A 208 26.15 -11.88 -10.24
C GLY A 208 26.88 -10.75 -9.50
N SER A 209 26.17 -9.82 -8.85
CA SER A 209 26.79 -8.88 -7.92
C SER A 209 26.91 -9.50 -6.51
N PRO A 210 28.00 -9.26 -5.77
CA PRO A 210 28.09 -9.72 -4.38
C PRO A 210 26.96 -9.06 -3.57
N LEU A 211 26.08 -9.87 -3.02
CA LEU A 211 25.03 -9.40 -2.12
C LEU A 211 25.69 -8.72 -0.92
N PRO A 212 25.32 -7.49 -0.55
CA PRO A 212 25.70 -6.96 0.74
C PRO A 212 25.21 -7.94 1.80
N THR A 213 26.09 -8.38 2.68
CA THR A 213 25.70 -9.17 3.86
C THR A 213 24.73 -8.31 4.67
N PRO A 214 23.51 -8.79 4.99
CA PRO A 214 22.59 -8.05 5.86
C PRO A 214 23.20 -8.02 7.26
N THR A 215 24.01 -6.99 7.53
CA THR A 215 24.80 -6.84 8.76
C THR A 215 23.97 -6.35 9.95
N SER A 216 22.68 -6.02 9.76
CA SER A 216 21.79 -5.44 10.78
C SER A 216 20.61 -6.33 11.21
N ALA A 217 20.36 -7.48 10.57
CA ALA A 217 19.17 -8.30 10.89
C ALA A 217 19.32 -9.20 12.14
N THR A 218 19.79 -8.64 13.27
CA THR A 218 20.11 -9.42 14.48
C THR A 218 18.99 -9.47 15.51
N GLY A 219 17.87 -8.79 15.30
CA GLY A 219 16.79 -8.76 16.29
C GLY A 219 15.41 -9.09 15.76
N THR A 220 14.42 -8.92 16.63
CA THR A 220 13.05 -9.38 16.43
C THR A 220 12.24 -8.34 15.67
N MET A 221 11.19 -8.80 15.00
CA MET A 221 10.22 -7.91 14.37
C MET A 221 8.81 -8.37 14.72
N THR A 222 8.00 -7.47 15.25
CA THR A 222 6.56 -7.68 15.46
C THR A 222 5.78 -6.76 14.54
N LEU A 223 4.88 -7.34 13.76
CA LEU A 223 3.96 -6.64 12.87
C LEU A 223 2.54 -6.81 13.39
N THR A 224 1.88 -5.71 13.68
CA THR A 224 0.45 -5.67 14.04
C THR A 224 -0.32 -4.99 12.92
N GLN A 225 -1.27 -5.67 12.31
CA GLN A 225 -2.10 -5.15 11.23
C GLN A 225 -3.58 -5.19 11.64
N THR A 226 -4.23 -4.03 11.62
CA THR A 226 -5.68 -3.90 11.82
C THR A 226 -6.35 -3.70 10.48
N MET A 227 -7.37 -4.49 10.21
CA MET A 227 -8.19 -4.42 9.00
C MET A 227 -9.65 -4.16 9.34
N ASP A 228 -10.39 -3.55 8.42
CA ASP A 228 -11.84 -3.42 8.52
C ASP A 228 -12.56 -4.72 8.11
N ALA A 229 -13.89 -4.73 8.23
CA ALA A 229 -14.73 -5.86 7.85
C ALA A 229 -14.67 -6.23 6.34
N LYS A 230 -14.20 -5.32 5.48
CA LYS A 230 -14.00 -5.57 4.03
C LYS A 230 -12.60 -6.10 3.73
N GLY A 231 -11.72 -6.17 4.72
CA GLY A 231 -10.32 -6.56 4.56
C GLY A 231 -9.41 -5.40 4.16
N LEU A 232 -9.88 -4.14 4.17
CA LEU A 232 -9.01 -2.99 3.94
C LEU A 232 -8.14 -2.74 5.18
N PRO A 233 -6.83 -2.50 5.02
CA PRO A 233 -6.01 -2.13 6.15
C PRO A 233 -6.46 -0.76 6.68
N LEU A 234 -6.45 -0.62 8.00
CA LEU A 234 -6.71 0.62 8.73
C LEU A 234 -5.44 1.12 9.41
N LYS A 235 -4.65 0.20 9.97
CA LYS A 235 -3.42 0.51 10.69
C LYS A 235 -2.43 -0.65 10.60
N VAL A 236 -1.17 -0.34 10.42
CA VAL A 236 -0.05 -1.27 10.53
C VAL A 236 0.95 -0.68 11.52
N VAL A 237 1.33 -1.43 12.53
CA VAL A 237 2.40 -1.08 13.47
C VAL A 237 3.49 -2.12 13.31
N MET A 238 4.69 -1.67 12.95
CA MET A 238 5.88 -2.49 12.90
C MET A 238 6.79 -2.08 14.05
N VAL A 239 7.17 -3.03 14.88
CA VAL A 239 8.14 -2.85 15.95
C VAL A 239 9.33 -3.72 15.62
N THR A 240 10.50 -3.10 15.48
CA THR A 240 11.77 -3.80 15.32
C THR A 240 12.62 -3.56 16.56
N GLU A 241 13.26 -4.62 17.04
CA GLU A 241 14.28 -4.51 18.10
C GLU A 241 15.63 -4.82 17.47
N GLU A 242 16.61 -3.93 17.59
CA GLU A 242 17.97 -4.17 17.11
C GLU A 242 18.96 -3.58 18.11
N GLY A 243 19.93 -4.38 18.56
CA GLY A 243 20.99 -3.91 19.46
C GLY A 243 20.49 -3.26 20.76
N GLY A 244 19.33 -3.70 21.28
CA GLY A 244 18.71 -3.14 22.49
C GLY A 244 17.97 -1.82 22.28
N LYS A 245 17.78 -1.38 21.04
CA LYS A 245 16.92 -0.25 20.67
C LYS A 245 15.64 -0.75 20.03
N THR A 246 14.51 -0.19 20.44
CA THR A 246 13.21 -0.46 19.84
C THR A 246 12.86 0.67 18.88
N GLN A 247 12.61 0.33 17.62
CA GLN A 247 12.08 1.26 16.63
C GLN A 247 10.62 0.87 16.33
N THR A 248 9.73 1.86 16.36
CA THR A 248 8.32 1.66 16.01
C THR A 248 7.98 2.51 14.78
N MET A 249 7.42 1.87 13.77
CA MET A 249 6.83 2.52 12.61
C MET A 249 5.32 2.29 12.65
N THR A 250 4.53 3.37 12.61
CA THR A 250 3.07 3.29 12.57
C THR A 250 2.57 3.85 11.26
N MET A 251 1.92 3.01 10.46
CA MET A 251 1.24 3.40 9.22
C MET A 251 -0.27 3.32 9.41
N THR A 252 -0.98 4.35 8.98
CA THR A 252 -2.44 4.44 9.02
C THR A 252 -2.98 4.61 7.62
N TYR A 253 -4.11 3.98 7.34
CA TYR A 253 -4.73 3.96 6.02
C TYR A 253 -6.12 4.56 6.12
N SER A 254 -6.50 5.36 5.12
CA SER A 254 -7.76 6.09 5.10
C SER A 254 -8.20 6.43 3.67
N LYS A 255 -9.34 7.11 3.54
CA LYS A 255 -9.89 7.63 2.28
C LYS A 255 -10.03 6.58 1.17
N TRP A 256 -10.31 5.33 1.56
CA TRP A 256 -10.52 4.24 0.62
C TRP A 256 -11.70 4.55 -0.32
N GLY A 257 -11.44 4.55 -1.63
CA GLY A 257 -12.44 4.83 -2.66
C GLY A 257 -12.75 6.31 -2.89
N GLU A 258 -12.08 7.24 -2.20
CA GLU A 258 -12.18 8.66 -2.52
C GLU A 258 -11.34 8.99 -3.76
N PRO A 259 -11.81 9.86 -4.68
CA PRO A 259 -11.02 10.25 -5.84
C PRO A 259 -9.69 10.91 -5.44
N VAL A 260 -8.57 10.44 -6.00
CA VAL A 260 -7.25 11.07 -5.86
C VAL A 260 -6.78 11.59 -7.21
N THR A 261 -6.02 12.69 -7.20
CA THR A 261 -5.44 13.26 -8.42
C THR A 261 -3.93 13.11 -8.37
N ILE A 262 -3.40 12.20 -9.19
CA ILE A 262 -1.97 11.98 -9.34
C ILE A 262 -1.62 12.28 -10.80
N ALA A 263 -0.97 13.41 -11.04
CA ALA A 263 -0.68 13.94 -12.37
C ALA A 263 0.81 14.24 -12.56
N GLU A 264 1.27 14.24 -13.80
CA GLU A 264 2.68 14.51 -14.10
C GLU A 264 3.06 15.93 -13.68
N PRO A 265 4.29 16.14 -13.17
CA PRO A 265 4.77 17.48 -12.91
C PRO A 265 4.85 18.30 -14.21
N PRO A 266 4.81 19.65 -14.12
CA PRO A 266 5.00 20.50 -15.29
C PRO A 266 6.35 20.20 -15.96
N ALA A 267 6.38 20.03 -17.28
CA ALA A 267 7.60 19.67 -18.01
C ALA A 267 8.77 20.64 -17.79
N ALA A 268 8.49 21.93 -17.55
CA ALA A 268 9.51 22.93 -17.24
C ALA A 268 10.18 22.75 -15.86
N GLU A 269 9.56 21.97 -14.97
CA GLU A 269 10.07 21.67 -13.62
C GLU A 269 10.76 20.30 -13.55
N VAL A 270 10.86 19.61 -14.69
CA VAL A 270 11.36 18.23 -14.79
C VAL A 270 12.64 18.22 -15.61
N THR A 271 13.66 17.52 -15.11
CA THR A 271 14.88 17.17 -15.86
C THR A 271 15.07 15.65 -15.90
N THR A 272 16.02 15.17 -16.68
CA THR A 272 16.47 13.78 -16.66
C THR A 272 17.86 13.66 -16.03
N PHE A 273 18.22 12.48 -15.52
CA PHE A 273 19.60 12.23 -15.06
C PHE A 273 20.64 12.43 -16.17
N ALA A 274 20.31 12.04 -17.41
CA ALA A 274 21.18 12.22 -18.55
C ALA A 274 21.46 13.69 -18.88
N GLU A 275 20.54 14.60 -18.55
CA GLU A 275 20.75 16.05 -18.68
C GLU A 275 21.54 16.62 -17.51
N LEU A 276 21.29 16.16 -16.28
CA LEU A 276 22.06 16.57 -15.10
C LEU A 276 23.55 16.24 -15.22
N LEU A 277 23.90 15.08 -15.80
CA LEU A 277 25.29 14.65 -15.96
C LEU A 277 26.05 15.38 -17.09
N LYS A 278 25.37 16.16 -17.93
CA LYS A 278 25.98 16.93 -19.02
C LYS A 278 26.35 18.36 -18.62
N GLY A 279 25.82 18.85 -17.50
CA GLY A 279 26.17 20.15 -16.92
C GLY A 279 27.38 20.03 -16.01
#